data_AF-A0A8S3AHP3-F1
#
_entry.id   AF-A0A8S3AHP3-F1
#
_cell.length_a   1.000
_cell.length_b   1.000
_cell.length_c   1.000
_cell.angle_alpha   90.00
_cell.angle_beta   90.00
_cell.angle_gamma   90.00
#
_symmetry.space_group_name_H-M   'P 1'
#
loop_
_entity.id
_entity.type
_entity.pdbx_description
1 polymer ?
#
loop_
_entity_poly.entity_id
_entity_poly.type
_entity_poly.pdbx_seq_one_letter_code
_entity_poly.pdbx_strand_id
1 'polypeptide(L)'
;MKRSYSFLNSNSKKRTKTIDDSTKKSSLTLNSLQFFFVESKNLFINYLHMPPIIFKHQLYSLTSKNCTLIDRELQEMFNQNQIRLFHSDLGIILMFTNDYQLLVEQQLNENNLSSLSIEKNRLKQRLTQDLLPSNKRLSIDKNSLENGFDLNTNDIHLLIQLGLLLPKQIDQYW
;
A
#
# COMPACT_ATOMS: atom_id res chain seq x y z
N MET A 1 3.56 -38.49 -38.37
CA MET A 1 3.38 -37.79 -39.67
C MET A 1 4.38 -36.64 -39.74
N LYS A 2 5.24 -36.65 -40.77
CA LYS A 2 6.28 -35.66 -41.04
C LYS A 2 5.64 -34.40 -41.64
N ARG A 3 6.02 -33.20 -41.22
CA ARG A 3 5.79 -31.97 -42.00
C ARG A 3 7.13 -31.34 -42.34
N SER A 4 7.36 -31.31 -43.64
CA SER A 4 8.58 -30.91 -44.33
C SER A 4 8.69 -29.38 -44.40
N TYR A 5 9.91 -28.88 -44.28
CA TYR A 5 10.27 -27.51 -44.65
C TYR A 5 10.46 -27.44 -46.18
N SER A 6 9.86 -26.43 -46.82
CA SER A 6 10.20 -26.02 -48.17
C SER A 6 10.71 -24.58 -48.15
N PHE A 7 12.00 -24.43 -48.43
CA PHE A 7 12.65 -23.19 -48.83
C PHE A 7 12.17 -22.77 -50.23
N LEU A 8 11.98 -21.46 -50.44
CA LEU A 8 12.00 -20.86 -51.77
C LEU A 8 12.90 -19.62 -51.77
N ASN A 9 13.97 -19.78 -52.55
CA ASN A 9 14.99 -18.85 -53.03
C ASN A 9 14.45 -17.48 -53.48
N SER A 10 15.03 -16.39 -52.99
CA SER A 10 16.06 -15.57 -53.66
C SER A 10 15.58 -14.82 -54.92
N ASN A 11 15.60 -13.48 -54.87
CA ASN A 11 16.17 -12.69 -55.95
C ASN A 11 16.62 -11.30 -55.47
N SER A 12 17.76 -10.90 -56.00
CA SER A 12 18.65 -9.82 -55.61
C SER A 12 18.48 -8.58 -56.50
N LYS A 13 19.20 -7.49 -56.11
CA LYS A 13 19.53 -6.22 -56.82
C LYS A 13 18.76 -5.02 -56.24
N LYS A 14 19.35 -3.88 -55.87
CA LYS A 14 20.59 -3.20 -56.28
C LYS A 14 21.11 -2.30 -55.14
N ARG A 15 22.43 -2.09 -55.13
CA ARG A 15 23.21 -1.24 -54.22
C ARG A 15 23.38 0.16 -54.83
N THR A 16 23.16 1.22 -54.07
CA THR A 16 23.86 2.51 -54.24
C THR A 16 24.16 3.10 -52.86
N LYS A 17 25.43 3.45 -52.68
CA LYS A 17 26.02 4.08 -51.49
C LYS A 17 25.57 5.54 -51.38
N THR A 18 25.41 6.03 -50.16
CA THR A 18 26.10 7.25 -49.68
C THR A 18 26.20 7.19 -48.15
N ILE A 19 27.39 7.56 -47.70
CA ILE A 19 27.89 7.65 -46.33
C ILE A 19 27.46 9.02 -45.80
N ASP A 20 26.86 9.09 -44.61
CA ASP A 20 27.40 9.88 -43.49
C ASP A 20 26.46 9.91 -42.26
N ASP A 21 27.14 9.82 -41.12
CA ASP A 21 26.81 10.33 -39.80
C ASP A 21 25.69 9.76 -38.91
N SER A 22 26.21 9.13 -37.84
CA SER A 22 25.89 9.42 -36.44
C SER A 22 24.68 8.71 -35.80
N THR A 23 25.04 7.74 -34.95
CA THR A 23 24.48 7.51 -33.60
C THR A 23 22.97 7.71 -33.41
N LYS A 24 22.16 6.72 -33.82
CA LYS A 24 20.89 6.41 -33.16
C LYS A 24 20.70 4.90 -33.03
N LYS A 25 21.54 4.26 -32.21
CA LYS A 25 21.23 2.95 -31.64
C LYS A 25 20.37 3.16 -30.38
N SER A 26 19.09 2.88 -30.52
CA SER A 26 18.14 2.44 -29.49
C SER A 26 18.13 3.23 -28.16
N SER A 27 17.50 4.41 -28.16
CA SER A 27 17.08 5.12 -26.94
C SER A 27 15.64 4.78 -26.54
N LEU A 28 15.23 3.53 -26.70
CA LEU A 28 13.87 3.07 -26.41
C LEU A 28 13.97 1.82 -25.53
N THR A 29 13.87 2.01 -24.21
CA THR A 29 13.19 1.12 -23.23
C THR A 29 13.55 1.50 -21.77
N LEU A 30 13.43 2.77 -21.39
CA LEU A 30 13.50 3.20 -19.98
C LEU A 30 12.23 3.91 -19.48
N ASN A 31 11.25 4.18 -20.35
CA ASN A 31 10.20 5.16 -20.04
C ASN A 31 8.81 4.61 -19.70
N SER A 32 8.52 3.32 -19.83
CA SER A 32 7.20 2.79 -19.43
C SER A 32 7.15 2.40 -17.95
N LEU A 33 8.11 1.60 -17.48
CA LEU A 33 8.16 1.16 -16.08
C LEU A 33 8.49 2.31 -15.13
N GLN A 34 9.43 3.19 -15.49
CA GLN A 34 9.77 4.36 -14.68
C GLN A 34 8.56 5.28 -14.49
N PHE A 35 7.77 5.50 -15.56
CA PHE A 35 6.51 6.25 -15.52
C PHE A 35 5.49 5.56 -14.61
N PHE A 36 5.29 4.25 -14.77
CA PHE A 36 4.41 3.47 -13.88
C PHE A 36 4.86 3.57 -12.42
N PHE A 37 6.16 3.49 -12.11
CA PHE A 37 6.65 3.60 -10.73
C PHE A 37 6.48 5.00 -10.13
N VAL A 38 6.63 6.06 -10.93
CA VAL A 38 6.46 7.45 -10.47
C VAL A 38 4.97 7.76 -10.26
N GLU A 39 4.11 7.34 -11.19
CA GLU A 39 2.65 7.45 -11.05
C GLU A 39 2.11 6.57 -9.91
N SER A 40 2.56 5.31 -9.81
CA SER A 40 2.05 4.37 -8.80
C SER A 40 2.42 4.76 -7.37
N LYS A 41 3.62 5.33 -7.17
CA LYS A 41 4.04 5.84 -5.85
C LYS A 41 3.09 6.94 -5.35
N ASN A 42 2.62 7.78 -6.27
CA ASN A 42 1.70 8.87 -5.94
C ASN A 42 0.24 8.38 -5.90
N LEU A 43 -0.15 7.42 -6.72
CA LEU A 43 -1.53 6.90 -6.75
C LEU A 43 -1.90 6.13 -5.48
N PHE A 44 -1.05 5.23 -4.97
CA PHE A 44 -1.41 4.47 -3.77
C PHE A 44 -1.56 5.35 -2.53
N ILE A 45 -0.70 6.36 -2.38
CA ILE A 45 -0.72 7.26 -1.23
C ILE A 45 -1.83 8.31 -1.39
N ASN A 46 -1.96 8.92 -2.58
CA ASN A 46 -2.91 10.02 -2.79
C ASN A 46 -4.34 9.55 -3.10
N TYR A 47 -4.53 8.37 -3.69
CA TYR A 47 -5.86 7.89 -4.11
C TYR A 47 -6.52 6.98 -3.07
N LEU A 48 -5.75 6.17 -2.35
CA LEU A 48 -6.29 5.30 -1.30
C LEU A 48 -6.27 5.97 0.08
N HIS A 49 -5.75 7.20 0.19
CA HIS A 49 -5.54 7.90 1.45
C HIS A 49 -4.88 6.99 2.50
N MET A 50 -3.95 6.15 2.07
CA MET A 50 -3.28 5.20 2.94
C MET A 50 -1.99 5.82 3.48
N PRO A 51 -1.67 5.58 4.75
CA PRO A 51 -0.38 5.98 5.27
C PRO A 51 0.71 5.10 4.63
N PRO A 52 1.99 5.54 4.66
CA PRO A 52 3.09 4.75 4.14
C PRO A 52 3.14 3.35 4.78
N ILE A 53 3.11 2.32 3.94
CA ILE A 53 3.24 0.92 4.37
C ILE A 53 4.56 0.32 3.87
N ILE A 54 5.14 -0.57 4.66
CA ILE A 54 6.39 -1.26 4.35
C ILE A 54 6.18 -2.76 4.51
N PHE A 55 6.57 -3.57 3.53
CA PHE A 55 6.55 -5.01 3.71
C PHE A 55 7.82 -5.48 4.42
N LYS A 56 7.68 -6.36 5.41
CA LYS A 56 8.81 -6.90 6.18
C LYS A 56 9.90 -7.52 5.29
N HIS A 57 9.51 -8.20 4.21
CA HIS A 57 10.46 -8.79 3.26
C HIS A 57 11.30 -7.75 2.50
N GLN A 58 10.79 -6.52 2.32
CA GLN A 58 11.55 -5.42 1.72
C GLN A 58 12.71 -5.02 2.64
N LEU A 59 12.50 -5.03 3.97
CA LEU A 59 13.56 -4.75 4.94
C LEU A 59 14.67 -5.81 4.88
N TYR A 60 14.31 -7.09 4.79
CA TYR A 60 15.28 -8.18 4.62
C TYR A 60 16.11 -8.04 3.35
N SER A 61 15.52 -7.50 2.28
CA SER A 61 16.20 -7.28 1.00
C SER A 61 17.23 -6.15 1.08
N LEU A 62 16.98 -5.13 1.90
CA LEU A 62 17.89 -3.99 2.09
C LEU A 62 19.10 -4.34 2.95
N THR A 63 18.95 -5.26 3.91
CA THR A 63 20.02 -5.66 4.83
C THR A 63 20.13 -7.18 4.86
N SER A 64 20.76 -7.73 3.83
CA SER A 64 20.88 -9.17 3.57
C SER A 64 21.61 -9.98 4.65
N LYS A 65 22.21 -9.35 5.66
CA LYS A 65 23.12 -10.00 6.62
C LYS A 65 22.53 -10.28 7.99
N ASN A 66 21.42 -9.63 8.40
CA ASN A 66 20.95 -9.70 9.79
C ASN A 66 19.42 -9.66 9.93
N CYS A 67 18.72 -10.64 9.33
CA CYS A 67 17.27 -10.77 9.48
C CYS A 67 16.84 -10.86 10.96
N THR A 68 17.65 -11.52 11.80
CA THR A 68 17.40 -11.64 13.25
C THR A 68 17.45 -10.30 13.98
N LEU A 69 18.36 -9.39 13.60
CA LEU A 69 18.42 -8.06 14.20
C LEU A 69 17.21 -7.23 13.78
N ILE A 70 16.83 -7.29 12.50
CA ILE A 70 15.60 -6.64 12.01
C ILE A 70 14.40 -7.13 12.81
N ASP A 71 14.25 -8.44 13.00
CA ASP A 71 13.13 -9.00 13.77
C ASP A 71 13.11 -8.51 15.20
N ARG A 72 14.28 -8.43 15.83
CA ARG A 72 14.42 -7.91 17.19
C ARG A 72 14.03 -6.42 17.27
N GLU A 73 14.56 -5.59 16.39
CA GLU A 73 14.26 -4.15 16.37
C GLU A 73 12.78 -3.90 16.08
N LEU A 74 12.19 -4.60 15.10
CA LEU A 74 10.75 -4.51 14.82
C LEU A 74 9.91 -4.93 16.03
N GLN A 75 10.32 -5.97 16.75
CA GLN A 75 9.62 -6.40 17.96
C GLN A 75 9.73 -5.35 19.07
N GLU A 76 10.90 -4.74 19.26
CA GLU A 76 11.10 -3.64 20.22
C GLU A 76 10.22 -2.43 19.86
N MET A 77 10.22 -2.00 18.59
CA MET A 77 9.38 -0.91 18.10
C MET A 77 7.87 -1.21 18.26
N PHE A 78 7.45 -2.44 17.98
CA PHE A 78 6.07 -2.88 18.18
C PHE A 78 5.65 -2.84 19.66
N ASN A 79 6.53 -3.32 20.54
CA ASN A 79 6.29 -3.26 21.99
C ASN A 79 6.16 -1.81 22.48
N GLN A 80 6.95 -0.90 21.91
CA GLN A 80 6.94 0.55 22.19
C GLN A 80 5.81 1.33 21.48
N ASN A 81 4.88 0.68 20.80
CA ASN A 81 3.79 1.32 20.03
C ASN A 81 4.26 2.25 18.89
N GLN A 82 5.50 2.13 18.42
CA GLN A 82 6.02 2.97 17.33
C GLN A 82 5.52 2.50 15.97
N ILE A 83 5.27 1.19 15.83
CA ILE A 83 4.78 0.57 14.59
C ILE A 83 3.57 -0.31 14.87
N ARG A 84 2.76 -0.47 13.83
CA ARG A 84 1.64 -1.41 13.75
C ARG A 84 2.00 -2.52 12.77
N LEU A 85 1.57 -3.73 13.09
CA LEU A 85 1.84 -4.94 12.31
C LEU A 85 0.53 -5.57 11.87
N PHE A 86 0.45 -5.98 10.61
CA PHE A 86 -0.66 -6.77 10.13
C PHE A 86 -0.21 -7.80 9.09
N HIS A 87 -1.02 -8.86 8.96
CA HIS A 87 -0.76 -9.97 8.05
C HIS A 87 -1.66 -9.83 6.83
N SER A 88 -1.03 -9.86 5.66
CA SER A 88 -1.66 -9.98 4.35
C SER A 88 -1.22 -11.29 3.71
N ASP A 89 -1.92 -11.72 2.66
CA ASP A 89 -1.51 -12.85 1.82
C ASP A 89 -0.12 -12.64 1.20
N LEU A 90 0.30 -11.38 1.06
CA LEU A 90 1.62 -10.97 0.57
C LEU A 90 2.70 -10.94 1.66
N GLY A 91 2.34 -11.22 2.92
CA GLY A 91 3.25 -11.26 4.07
C GLY A 91 2.93 -10.21 5.14
N ILE A 92 3.93 -9.94 6.00
CA ILE A 92 3.80 -8.99 7.11
C ILE A 92 4.00 -7.57 6.58
N ILE A 93 3.03 -6.71 6.87
CA ILE A 93 3.06 -5.28 6.55
C ILE A 93 3.23 -4.48 7.84
N LEU A 94 4.01 -3.41 7.71
CA LEU A 94 4.42 -2.49 8.75
C LEU A 94 3.87 -1.11 8.41
N MET A 95 3.50 -0.38 9.44
CA MET A 95 3.08 1.02 9.35
C MET A 95 3.51 1.74 10.62
N PHE A 96 4.00 2.97 10.51
CA PHE A 96 4.29 3.78 11.68
C PHE A 96 3.00 4.25 12.34
N THR A 97 2.94 4.16 13.66
CA THR A 97 1.76 4.60 14.42
C THR A 97 1.48 6.08 14.24
N ASN A 98 2.54 6.90 14.15
CA ASN A 98 2.41 8.35 13.96
C ASN A 98 1.79 8.69 12.60
N ASP A 99 2.22 8.02 11.53
CA ASP A 99 1.67 8.24 10.19
C ASP A 99 0.19 7.87 10.12
N TYR A 100 -0.20 6.78 10.79
CA TYR A 100 -1.61 6.41 10.91
C TYR A 100 -2.42 7.44 11.70
N GLN A 101 -1.87 7.97 12.80
CA GLN A 101 -2.54 9.00 13.59
C GLN A 101 -2.74 10.29 12.79
N LEU A 102 -1.73 10.71 12.04
CA LEU A 102 -1.83 11.86 11.15
C LEU A 102 -2.92 11.67 10.08
N LEU A 103 -3.02 10.46 9.51
CA LEU A 103 -4.09 10.15 8.57
C LEU A 103 -5.48 10.25 9.23
N VAL A 104 -5.65 9.68 10.42
CA VAL A 104 -6.91 9.75 11.19
C VAL A 104 -7.30 11.21 11.42
N GLU A 105 -6.34 12.06 11.79
CA GLU A 105 -6.57 13.49 11.97
C GLU A 105 -6.96 14.18 10.67
N GLN A 106 -6.26 13.92 9.57
CA GLN A 106 -6.58 14.49 8.26
C GLN A 106 -7.98 14.09 7.80
N GLN A 107 -8.32 12.80 7.82
CA GLN A 107 -9.62 12.31 7.33
C GLN A 107 -10.81 12.80 8.15
N LEU A 108 -10.62 12.97 9.46
CA LEU A 108 -11.68 13.43 10.35
C LEU A 108 -11.79 14.96 10.41
N ASN A 109 -10.72 15.70 10.14
CA ASN A 109 -10.72 17.16 10.13
C ASN A 109 -11.02 17.77 8.74
N GLU A 110 -10.49 17.23 7.63
CA GLU A 110 -10.52 17.85 6.29
C GLU A 110 -11.82 17.57 5.51
N ASN A 111 -12.50 16.46 5.81
CA ASN A 111 -13.75 16.13 5.14
C ASN A 111 -14.88 17.03 5.67
N ASN A 112 -15.00 18.22 5.09
CA ASN A 112 -15.97 19.31 5.33
C ASN A 112 -17.45 18.95 5.09
N LEU A 113 -17.89 17.77 5.54
CA LEU A 113 -19.31 17.43 5.66
C LEU A 113 -19.82 18.05 6.97
N SER A 114 -20.23 19.32 6.88
CA SER A 114 -20.66 20.17 7.99
C SER A 114 -21.81 19.58 8.83
N SER A 115 -22.54 18.60 8.31
CA SER A 115 -23.65 17.93 8.98
C SER A 115 -23.25 16.80 9.96
N LEU A 116 -21.99 16.32 9.97
CA LEU A 116 -21.54 15.19 10.81
C LEU A 116 -20.45 15.56 11.84
N SER A 117 -20.24 16.84 12.15
CA SER A 117 -19.12 17.29 12.98
C SER A 117 -19.09 16.69 14.39
N ILE A 118 -20.24 16.52 15.04
CA ILE A 118 -20.36 15.96 16.38
C ILE A 118 -20.01 14.46 16.38
N GLU A 119 -20.56 13.71 15.42
CA GLU A 119 -20.31 12.28 15.29
C GLU A 119 -18.85 11.99 14.95
N LYS A 120 -18.24 12.77 14.05
CA LYS A 120 -16.81 12.67 13.73
C LYS A 120 -15.92 12.94 14.93
N ASN A 121 -16.24 13.93 15.75
CA ASN A 121 -15.45 14.22 16.96
C ASN A 121 -15.56 13.09 17.99
N ARG A 122 -16.76 12.54 18.20
CA ARG A 122 -16.94 11.35 19.04
C ARG A 122 -16.12 10.17 18.52
N LEU A 123 -16.17 9.95 17.21
CA LEU A 123 -15.53 8.82 16.55
C LEU A 123 -14.00 8.98 16.55
N LYS A 124 -13.49 10.19 16.31
CA LYS A 124 -12.07 10.54 16.49
C LYS A 124 -11.59 10.23 17.90
N GLN A 125 -12.37 10.64 18.90
CA GLN A 125 -12.03 10.41 20.29
C GLN A 125 -11.93 8.92 20.59
N ARG A 126 -12.93 8.12 20.20
CA ARG A 126 -12.90 6.67 20.40
C ARG A 126 -11.78 5.97 19.66
N LEU A 127 -11.52 6.39 18.43
CA LEU A 127 -10.48 5.77 17.62
C LEU A 127 -9.08 6.05 18.19
N THR A 128 -8.83 7.29 18.60
CA THR A 128 -7.52 7.70 19.13
C THR A 128 -7.28 7.32 20.59
N GLN A 129 -8.31 7.33 21.44
CA GLN A 129 -8.18 7.08 22.87
C GLN A 129 -8.40 5.61 23.24
N ASP A 130 -9.27 4.89 22.52
CA ASP A 130 -9.66 3.53 22.91
C ASP A 130 -9.13 2.49 21.93
N LEU A 131 -9.48 2.61 20.64
CA LEU A 131 -9.21 1.59 19.62
C LEU A 131 -7.71 1.46 19.34
N LEU A 132 -7.04 2.57 19.03
CA LEU A 132 -5.66 2.56 18.59
C LEU A 132 -4.65 2.15 19.66
N PRO A 133 -4.79 2.55 20.94
CA PRO A 133 -3.90 2.10 22.00
C PRO A 133 -4.09 0.61 22.32
N SER A 134 -5.33 0.13 22.27
CA SER A 134 -5.70 -1.25 22.61
C SER A 134 -5.35 -2.24 21.51
N ASN A 135 -5.47 -1.85 20.24
CA ASN A 135 -5.27 -2.73 19.09
C ASN A 135 -3.98 -2.41 18.32
N LYS A 136 -2.85 -2.98 18.75
CA LYS A 136 -1.56 -2.85 18.03
C LYS A 136 -1.52 -3.68 16.75
N ARG A 137 -2.24 -4.81 16.73
CA ARG A 137 -2.47 -5.63 15.53
C ARG A 137 -3.77 -5.15 14.91
N LEU A 138 -3.67 -4.47 13.77
CA LEU A 138 -4.79 -3.88 13.04
C LEU A 138 -5.62 -4.98 12.35
N SER A 139 -6.24 -5.85 13.14
CA SER A 139 -7.20 -6.82 12.67
C SER A 139 -8.24 -6.91 13.77
N ILE A 140 -9.44 -6.41 13.49
CA ILE A 140 -10.53 -6.33 14.45
C ILE A 140 -11.80 -6.87 13.82
N ASP A 141 -12.53 -7.66 14.59
CA ASP A 141 -13.83 -8.19 14.21
C ASP A 141 -14.94 -7.18 14.51
N LYS A 142 -16.03 -7.28 13.75
CA LYS A 142 -17.20 -6.43 13.89
C LYS A 142 -17.75 -6.45 15.32
N ASN A 143 -17.81 -7.61 15.96
CA ASN A 143 -18.32 -7.74 17.32
C ASN A 143 -17.46 -6.97 18.33
N SER A 144 -16.14 -6.94 18.16
CA SER A 144 -15.26 -6.13 19.00
C SER A 144 -15.46 -4.63 18.75
N LEU A 145 -15.66 -4.21 17.48
CA LEU A 145 -16.00 -2.81 17.18
C LEU A 145 -17.32 -2.39 17.83
N GLU A 146 -18.36 -3.22 17.70
CA GLU A 146 -19.71 -2.91 18.19
C GLU A 146 -19.83 -3.01 19.70
N ASN A 147 -19.30 -4.08 20.33
CA ASN A 147 -19.48 -4.30 21.76
C ASN A 147 -18.30 -3.81 22.61
N GLY A 148 -17.08 -3.83 22.06
CA GLY A 148 -15.87 -3.44 22.77
C GLY A 148 -15.59 -1.94 22.69
N PHE A 149 -15.92 -1.31 21.56
CA PHE A 149 -15.67 0.12 21.30
C PHE A 149 -16.97 0.93 21.12
N ASP A 150 -18.13 0.27 21.28
CA ASP A 150 -19.47 0.87 21.19
C ASP A 150 -19.71 1.60 19.86
N LEU A 151 -19.05 1.15 18.78
CA LEU A 151 -19.20 1.71 17.44
C LEU A 151 -20.44 1.11 16.80
N ASN A 152 -21.39 1.93 16.37
CA ASN A 152 -22.56 1.44 15.66
C ASN A 152 -22.21 1.11 14.19
N THR A 153 -23.12 0.45 13.48
CA THR A 153 -22.89 0.06 12.08
C THR A 153 -22.65 1.27 11.16
N ASN A 154 -23.26 2.42 11.43
CA ASN A 154 -23.02 3.66 10.66
C ASN A 154 -21.61 4.20 10.89
N ASP A 155 -21.10 4.13 12.12
CA ASP A 155 -19.73 4.53 12.47
C ASP A 155 -18.72 3.67 11.71
N ILE A 156 -18.96 2.36 11.65
CA ILE A 156 -18.11 1.41 10.91
C ILE A 156 -18.15 1.73 9.41
N HIS A 157 -19.33 1.97 8.84
CA HIS A 157 -19.45 2.38 7.44
C HIS A 157 -18.75 3.71 7.15
N LEU A 158 -18.87 4.68 8.05
CA LEU A 158 -18.20 5.97 7.93
C LEU A 158 -16.67 5.80 7.96
N LEU A 159 -16.15 4.96 8.86
CA LEU A 159 -14.72 4.64 8.91
C LEU A 159 -14.21 3.98 7.62
N ILE A 160 -14.99 3.07 7.05
CA ILE A 160 -14.67 2.45 5.76
C ILE A 160 -14.67 3.51 4.64
N GLN A 161 -15.68 4.38 4.61
CA GLN A 161 -15.78 5.45 3.63
C GLN A 161 -14.61 6.45 3.73
N LEU A 162 -14.15 6.72 4.94
CA LEU A 162 -12.99 7.59 5.22
C LEU A 162 -11.64 6.88 4.98
N GLY A 163 -11.64 5.60 4.62
CA GLY A 163 -10.41 4.81 4.43
C GLY A 163 -9.67 4.48 5.73
N LEU A 164 -10.33 4.66 6.89
CA LEU A 164 -9.76 4.40 8.21
C LEU A 164 -10.04 2.97 8.72
N LEU A 165 -10.92 2.24 8.05
CA LEU A 165 -11.08 0.79 8.21
C LEU A 165 -11.12 0.14 6.83
N LEU A 166 -10.48 -1.01 6.69
CA LEU A 166 -10.44 -1.73 5.43
C LEU A 166 -11.08 -3.11 5.60
N PRO A 167 -12.07 -3.49 4.78
CA PRO A 167 -12.64 -4.82 4.83
C PRO A 167 -11.57 -5.87 4.48
N LYS A 168 -11.38 -6.85 5.35
CA LYS A 168 -10.48 -8.00 5.13
C LYS A 168 -11.28 -9.23 4.71
N GLN A 169 -12.24 -9.60 5.55
CA GLN A 169 -13.14 -10.74 5.38
C GLN A 169 -14.53 -10.33 5.88
N ILE A 170 -15.50 -11.24 5.78
CA ILE A 170 -16.83 -11.03 6.36
C ILE A 170 -16.66 -10.72 7.84
N ASP A 171 -17.16 -9.56 8.28
CA ASP A 171 -17.10 -9.05 9.65
C ASP A 171 -15.68 -8.93 10.24
N GLN A 172 -14.64 -8.81 9.40
CA GLN A 172 -13.27 -8.51 9.82
C GLN A 172 -12.72 -7.31 9.07
N TYR A 173 -12.11 -6.41 9.82
CA TYR A 173 -11.55 -5.17 9.32
C TYR A 173 -10.07 -5.04 9.72
N TRP A 174 -9.30 -4.39 8.86
CA TRP A 174 -7.99 -3.85 9.19
C TRP A 174 -8.12 -2.41 9.65
#